data_AF-M1ZUW6-F1
#
_entry.id   AF-M1ZUW6-F1
#
_cell.length_a   1.000
_cell.length_b   1.000
_cell.length_c   1.000
_cell.angle_alpha   90.00
_cell.angle_beta   90.00
_cell.angle_gamma   90.00
#
_symmetry.space_group_name_H-M   'P 1'
#
loop_
_entity.id
_entity.type
_entity.pdbx_description
1 polymer ?
#
loop_
_entity_poly.entity_id
_entity_poly.type
_entity_poly.pdbx_seq_one_letter_code
_entity_poly.pdbx_strand_id
1 'polypeptide(L)'
;FNNLYLRTIEYNGYTRTGICDFPALDSLNNNADETMSCFKEFLNELKKGVIEKKILGTIVPLVPDHMFREECYYLTKLSMVSNIKNTNVILQNQE
;
A
#
# COMPACT_ATOMS: atom_id res chain seq x y z
N PHE A 1 -0.17 -4.14 8.97
CA PHE A 1 -1.49 -3.70 8.46
C PHE A 1 -2.57 -3.57 9.53
N ASN A 2 -2.80 -4.53 10.42
CA ASN A 2 -3.87 -4.44 11.44
C ASN A 2 -3.86 -3.14 12.29
N ASN A 3 -2.68 -2.69 12.73
CA ASN A 3 -2.58 -1.43 13.48
C ASN A 3 -2.98 -0.20 12.64
N LEU A 4 -2.53 -0.12 11.38
CA LEU A 4 -2.94 0.94 10.44
C LEU A 4 -4.46 0.93 10.23
N TYR A 5 -5.04 -0.26 10.08
CA TYR A 5 -6.48 -0.44 9.93
C TYR A 5 -7.28 0.04 11.15
N LEU A 6 -6.89 -0.37 12.36
CA LEU A 6 -7.55 0.06 13.59
C LEU A 6 -7.48 1.59 13.78
N ARG A 7 -6.31 2.19 13.53
CA ARG A 7 -6.15 3.65 13.56
C ARG A 7 -7.03 4.35 12.53
N THR A 8 -7.19 3.78 11.34
CA THR A 8 -8.08 4.32 10.30
C THR A 8 -9.53 4.35 10.75
N ILE A 9 -10.00 3.32 11.46
CA ILE A 9 -11.36 3.29 12.03
C ILE A 9 -11.54 4.43 13.04
N GLU A 10 -10.59 4.61 13.95
CA GLU A 10 -10.63 5.69 14.95
C GLU A 10 -10.64 7.07 14.29
N TYR A 11 -9.77 7.28 13.29
CA TYR A 11 -9.63 8.57 12.59
C TYR A 11 -10.85 8.88 11.72
N ASN A 12 -11.46 7.87 11.09
CA ASN A 12 -12.76 8.03 10.46
C ASN A 12 -13.85 8.41 11.48
N GLY A 13 -13.67 8.07 12.76
CA GLY A 13 -14.53 8.57 13.83
C GLY A 13 -14.31 10.06 14.12
N TYR A 14 -13.08 10.56 14.01
CA TYR A 14 -12.74 11.96 14.28
C TYR A 14 -13.32 12.92 13.25
N THR A 15 -13.51 12.46 12.00
CA THR A 15 -14.12 13.29 10.94
C THR A 15 -15.56 13.71 11.25
N ARG A 16 -16.26 13.05 12.20
CA ARG A 16 -17.58 13.49 12.70
C ARG A 16 -17.56 14.87 13.36
N THR A 17 -16.39 15.38 13.75
CA THR A 17 -16.21 16.75 14.24
C THR A 17 -16.33 17.81 13.12
N GLY A 18 -16.40 17.39 11.85
CA GLY A 18 -16.35 18.26 10.68
C GLY A 18 -14.93 18.58 10.21
N ILE A 19 -13.89 18.12 10.92
CA ILE A 19 -12.49 18.29 10.55
C ILE A 19 -12.04 17.02 9.81
N CYS A 20 -11.82 17.14 8.49
CA CYS A 20 -11.40 16.03 7.63
C CYS A 20 -9.88 15.94 7.45
N ASP A 21 -9.15 17.02 7.74
CA ASP A 21 -7.70 17.11 7.60
C ASP A 21 -7.08 17.44 8.94
N PHE A 22 -6.14 16.60 9.39
CA PHE A 22 -5.43 16.82 10.64
C PHE A 22 -4.06 16.15 10.63
N PRO A 23 -3.05 16.69 11.34
CA PRO A 23 -1.66 16.22 11.25
C PRO A 23 -1.46 14.73 11.60
N ALA A 24 -2.30 14.19 12.48
CA ALA A 24 -2.23 12.78 12.82
C ALA A 24 -2.66 11.87 11.65
N LEU A 25 -3.63 12.30 10.82
CA LEU A 25 -4.03 11.61 9.59
C LEU A 25 -2.91 11.63 8.56
N ASP A 26 -2.24 12.79 8.37
CA ASP A 26 -1.06 12.87 7.50
C ASP A 26 0.05 11.92 7.94
N SER A 27 0.32 11.85 9.25
CA SER A 27 1.27 10.88 9.80
C SER A 27 0.83 9.44 9.57
N LEU A 28 -0.46 9.12 9.71
CA LEU A 28 -0.98 7.79 9.40
C LEU A 28 -0.80 7.44 7.92
N ASN A 29 -1.09 8.38 7.03
CA ASN A 29 -0.90 8.20 5.59
C ASN A 29 0.58 7.92 5.27
N ASN A 30 1.52 8.70 5.82
CA ASN A 30 2.96 8.47 5.61
C ASN A 30 3.40 7.09 6.14
N ASN A 31 2.94 6.68 7.32
CA ASN A 31 3.23 5.35 7.85
C ASN A 31 2.68 4.24 6.93
N ALA A 32 1.51 4.46 6.32
CA ALA A 32 0.92 3.52 5.38
C ALA A 32 1.74 3.45 4.09
N ASP A 33 2.17 4.59 3.54
CA ASP A 33 3.03 4.65 2.35
C ASP A 33 4.34 3.87 2.53
N GLU A 34 5.03 4.09 3.65
CA GLU A 34 6.28 3.39 3.98
C GLU A 34 6.04 1.87 4.13
N THR A 35 5.00 1.48 4.88
CA THR A 35 4.69 0.07 5.13
C THR A 35 4.31 -0.66 3.84
N MET A 36 3.45 -0.05 3.01
CA MET A 36 2.98 -0.64 1.76
C MET A 36 4.10 -0.67 0.71
N SER A 37 4.98 0.32 0.69
CA SER A 37 6.16 0.31 -0.19
C SER A 37 7.12 -0.85 0.15
N CYS A 38 7.41 -1.05 1.44
CA CYS A 38 8.20 -2.20 1.90
C CYS A 38 7.54 -3.54 1.55
N PHE A 39 6.22 -3.64 1.73
CA PHE A 39 5.48 -4.87 1.40
C PHE A 39 5.43 -5.15 -0.10
N LYS A 40 5.24 -4.11 -0.93
CA LYS A 40 5.31 -4.20 -2.39
C LYS A 40 6.67 -4.74 -2.84
N GLU A 41 7.77 -4.27 -2.26
CA GLU A 41 9.11 -4.79 -2.55
C GLU A 41 9.25 -6.25 -2.13
N PHE A 42 8.77 -6.61 -0.94
CA PHE A 42 8.73 -8.00 -0.46
C PHE A 42 7.96 -8.91 -1.43
N LEU A 43 6.81 -8.48 -1.96
CA LEU A 43 6.03 -9.26 -2.93
C LEU A 43 6.81 -9.50 -4.24
N ASN A 44 7.60 -8.51 -4.68
CA ASN A 44 8.45 -8.67 -5.85
C ASN A 44 9.54 -9.72 -5.62
N GLU A 45 10.21 -9.69 -4.47
CA GLU A 45 11.22 -10.69 -4.10
C GLU A 45 10.61 -12.08 -3.88
N LEU A 46 9.43 -12.15 -3.27
CA LEU A 46 8.65 -13.39 -3.14
C LEU A 46 8.32 -13.97 -4.52
N LYS A 47 7.83 -13.15 -5.46
CA LYS A 47 7.55 -13.58 -6.84
C LYS A 47 8.80 -14.17 -7.50
N LYS A 48 9.94 -13.48 -7.41
CA LYS A 48 11.22 -13.97 -7.96
C LYS A 48 11.62 -15.31 -7.33
N GLY A 49 11.55 -15.43 -6.01
CA GLY A 49 11.90 -16.66 -5.30
C GLY A 49 11.01 -17.85 -5.67
N VAL A 50 9.71 -17.62 -5.93
CA VAL A 50 8.80 -18.66 -6.43
C VAL A 50 9.15 -19.06 -7.87
N ILE A 51 9.40 -18.10 -8.76
CA ILE A 51 9.80 -18.37 -10.16
C ILE A 51 11.10 -19.17 -10.22
N GLU A 52 12.08 -18.80 -9.39
CA GLU A 52 13.39 -19.45 -9.30
C GLU A 52 13.37 -20.77 -8.52
N LYS A 53 12.21 -21.23 -8.04
CA LYS A 53 12.03 -22.44 -7.23
C LYS A 53 12.88 -22.45 -5.94
N LYS A 54 13.18 -21.27 -5.39
CA LYS A 54 13.94 -21.08 -4.15
C LYS A 54 13.06 -21.05 -2.90
N ILE A 55 11.74 -20.92 -3.08
CA ILE A 55 10.76 -20.85 -2.00
C ILE A 55 9.90 -22.11 -2.03
N LEU A 56 9.83 -22.82 -0.90
CA LEU A 56 8.93 -23.95 -0.72
C LEU A 56 7.57 -23.45 -0.24
N GLY A 57 6.53 -23.70 -1.04
CA GLY A 57 5.16 -23.31 -0.69
C GLY A 57 4.17 -23.65 -1.79
N THR A 58 2.89 -23.35 -1.55
CA THR A 58 1.78 -23.57 -2.49
C THR A 58 1.41 -22.30 -3.28
N ILE A 59 2.09 -21.18 -2.99
CA ILE A 59 1.86 -19.89 -3.65
C ILE A 59 2.42 -19.96 -5.08
N VAL A 60 1.58 -19.69 -6.07
CA VAL A 60 2.00 -19.58 -7.47
C VAL A 60 2.46 -18.16 -7.79
N PRO A 61 3.40 -17.93 -8.74
CA PRO A 61 3.94 -16.60 -9.05
C PRO A 61 2.89 -15.52 -9.36
N LEU A 62 1.72 -15.91 -9.85
CA LEU A 62 0.63 -14.99 -10.18
C LEU A 62 0.02 -14.31 -8.95
N VAL A 63 0.04 -14.97 -7.78
CA VAL A 63 -0.52 -14.43 -6.53
C VAL A 63 0.29 -13.22 -6.03
N PRO A 64 1.61 -13.29 -5.80
CA PRO A 64 2.38 -12.12 -5.40
C PRO A 64 2.41 -11.03 -6.50
N ASP A 65 2.27 -11.40 -7.78
CA ASP A 65 2.10 -10.41 -8.85
C ASP A 65 0.77 -9.65 -8.74
N HIS A 66 -0.34 -10.36 -8.49
CA HIS A 66 -1.64 -9.75 -8.27
C HIS A 66 -1.61 -8.80 -7.08
N MET A 67 -1.12 -9.28 -5.93
CA MET A 67 -0.99 -8.47 -4.73
C MET A 67 -0.12 -7.24 -4.99
N PHE A 68 1.02 -7.38 -5.69
CA PHE A 68 1.89 -6.25 -6.03
C PHE A 68 1.13 -5.16 -6.80
N ARG A 69 0.26 -5.54 -7.75
CA ARG A 69 -0.55 -4.57 -8.52
C ARG A 69 -1.61 -3.90 -7.67
N GLU A 70 -2.22 -4.62 -6.72
CA GLU A 70 -3.15 -4.03 -5.75
C GLU A 70 -2.45 -3.03 -4.83
N GLU A 71 -1.25 -3.34 -4.35
CA GLU A 71 -0.43 -2.42 -3.55
C GLU A 71 -0.04 -1.16 -4.33
N CYS A 72 0.36 -1.32 -5.60
CA CYS A 72 0.60 -0.18 -6.49
C CYS A 72 -0.63 0.73 -6.62
N TYR A 73 -1.80 0.13 -6.82
CA TYR A 73 -3.05 0.88 -6.94
C TYR A 73 -3.39 1.62 -5.64
N TYR A 74 -3.27 0.97 -4.48
CA TYR A 74 -3.48 1.61 -3.18
C TYR A 74 -2.57 2.83 -3.00
N LEU A 75 -1.26 2.68 -3.22
CA LEU A 75 -0.28 3.75 -3.06
C LEU A 75 -0.55 4.92 -4.02
N THR A 76 -0.94 4.62 -5.26
CA THR A 76 -1.35 5.68 -6.20
C THR A 76 -2.60 6.42 -5.72
N LYS A 77 -3.63 5.71 -5.24
CA LYS A 77 -4.82 6.35 -4.67
C LYS A 77 -4.50 7.17 -3.42
N LEU A 78 -3.64 6.66 -2.55
CA LEU A 78 -3.19 7.38 -1.36
C LEU A 78 -2.50 8.71 -1.76
N SER A 79 -1.60 8.69 -2.73
CA SER A 79 -0.93 9.90 -3.24
C SER A 79 -1.87 10.91 -3.91
N MET A 80 -3.02 10.47 -4.43
CA MET A 80 -4.01 11.37 -5.05
C MET A 80 -4.85 12.12 -4.01
N VAL A 81 -4.99 11.58 -2.80
CA VAL A 81 -5.91 12.11 -1.77
C VAL A 81 -5.18 12.60 -0.51
N SER A 82 -3.85 12.57 -0.50
CA SER A 82 -3.03 12.98 0.64
C SER A 82 -1.73 13.63 0.16
N ASN A 83 -0.97 14.23 1.08
CA ASN A 83 0.30 14.90 0.79
C ASN A 83 1.48 13.92 0.60
N ILE A 84 1.24 12.79 -0.08
CA ILE A 84 2.25 11.79 -0.41
C ILE A 84 2.63 11.91 -1.88
N LYS A 85 3.94 11.87 -2.16
CA LYS A 85 4.43 11.88 -3.53
C LYS A 85 4.16 10.54 -4.21
N ASN A 86 3.52 10.57 -5.39
CA ASN A 86 3.39 9.37 -6.20
C ASN A 86 4.76 8.94 -6.73
N THR A 87 5.19 7.73 -6.36
CA THR A 87 6.44 7.11 -6.81
C THR A 87 6.20 5.91 -7.74
N ASN A 88 4.95 5.52 -7.98
CA ASN A 88 4.61 4.39 -8.84
C ASN A 88 4.58 4.79 -10.31
N VAL A 89 5.54 4.28 -11.08
CA VAL A 89 5.70 4.58 -12.52
C VAL A 89 4.65 3.86 -13.39
N ILE A 90 4.03 2.79 -12.89
CA ILE A 90 3.25 1.84 -13.70
C ILE A 90 1.91 2.42 -14.19
N LEU A 91 1.38 3.46 -13.55
CA LEU A 91 0.08 4.06 -13.92
C LEU A 91 0.19 5.35 -14.75
N GLN A 92 1.39 5.79 -15.13
CA GLN A 92 1.56 6.98 -15.98
C GLN A 92 1.45 6.70 -17.49
N ASN A 93 1.25 5.43 -17.90
CA ASN A 93 1.20 5.02 -19.30
C ASN A 93 -0.08 4.25 -19.67
N GLN A 94 -1.23 4.62 -19.11
CA GLN A 94 -2.54 4.07 -19.50
C GLN A 94 -3.54 5.13 -20.00
N GLU A 95 -3.03 6.20 -20.62
CA GLU A 95 -3.82 7.08 -21.51
C GLU A 95 -3.34 6.93 -22.95
#